data_AF-A0A4V3INU2-F1
#
_entry.id   AF-A0A4V3INU2-F1
#
_cell.length_a   1.000
_cell.length_b   1.000
_cell.length_c   1.000
_cell.angle_alpha   90.00
_cell.angle_beta   90.00
_cell.angle_gamma   90.00
#
_symmetry.space_group_name_H-M   'P 1'
#
loop_
_entity.id
_entity.type
_entity.pdbx_description
1 polymer ?
#
loop_
_entity_poly.entity_id
_entity_poly.type
_entity_poly.pdbx_seq_one_letter_code
_entity_poly.pdbx_strand_id
1 'polypeptide(L)'
;MTRSIGISLIVVGIIAALCVVALAWLSATYGGLDYKCLVEGPRRASAPFAVTSEAMRVHGSFSWWPLGRACNWQRADGQSFVMAGPGWTTTITFLLCAAVASVGGLLIAIGNARTRSLAAAGHQGIRG
;
A
#
# COMPACT_ATOMS: atom_id res chain seq x y z
N MET A 1 -19.22 -21.24 10.28
CA MET A 1 -18.51 -20.16 10.99
C MET A 1 -17.16 -19.79 10.36
N THR A 2 -16.25 -20.72 10.10
CA THR A 2 -14.90 -20.43 9.55
C THR A 2 -14.90 -19.76 8.16
N ARG A 3 -15.83 -20.14 7.26
CA ARG A 3 -15.97 -19.47 5.94
C ARG A 3 -16.42 -18.01 6.06
N SER A 4 -17.38 -17.73 6.94
CA SER A 4 -17.90 -16.37 7.16
C SER A 4 -16.79 -15.45 7.68
N ILE A 5 -15.99 -15.94 8.63
CA ILE A 5 -14.83 -15.23 9.18
C ILE A 5 -13.78 -14.96 8.10
N GLY A 6 -13.48 -15.97 7.26
CA GLY A 6 -12.54 -15.80 6.14
C GLY A 6 -12.99 -14.75 5.12
N ILE A 7 -14.28 -14.73 4.76
CA ILE A 7 -14.84 -13.73 3.85
C ILE A 7 -14.76 -12.33 4.47
N SER A 8 -15.13 -12.18 5.76
CA SER A 8 -15.02 -10.90 6.46
C SER A 8 -13.59 -10.37 6.48
N LEU A 9 -12.59 -11.21 6.72
CA LEU A 9 -11.17 -10.81 6.70
C LEU A 9 -10.70 -10.37 5.31
N ILE A 10 -11.13 -11.05 4.25
CA ILE A 10 -10.84 -10.64 2.87
C ILE A 10 -11.45 -9.27 2.57
N VAL A 11 -12.74 -9.11 2.86
CA VAL A 11 -13.47 -7.86 2.58
C VAL A 11 -12.85 -6.70 3.36
N VAL A 12 -12.60 -6.87 4.66
CA VAL A 12 -11.99 -5.84 5.49
C VAL A 12 -10.56 -5.52 5.04
N GLY A 13 -9.75 -6.54 4.73
CA GLY A 13 -8.37 -6.34 4.26
C GLY A 13 -8.30 -5.59 2.92
N ILE A 14 -9.18 -5.93 1.97
CA ILE A 14 -9.24 -5.24 0.67
C ILE A 14 -9.74 -3.80 0.85
N ILE A 15 -10.80 -3.58 1.61
CA ILE A 15 -11.33 -2.23 1.87
C ILE A 15 -10.26 -1.37 2.54
N ALA A 16 -9.57 -1.90 3.56
CA ALA A 16 -8.49 -1.20 4.23
C ALA A 16 -7.35 -0.84 3.26
N ALA A 17 -6.94 -1.77 2.39
CA ALA A 17 -5.92 -1.51 1.38
C ALA A 17 -6.33 -0.40 0.40
N LEU A 18 -7.58 -0.43 -0.08
CA LEU A 18 -8.12 0.61 -0.95
C LEU A 18 -8.18 1.97 -0.25
N CYS A 19 -8.60 2.01 1.02
CA CYS A 19 -8.59 3.23 1.82
C CYS A 19 -7.18 3.79 1.99
N VAL A 20 -6.17 2.94 2.23
CA VAL A 20 -4.76 3.36 2.35
C VAL A 20 -4.27 3.99 1.05
N VAL A 21 -4.55 3.36 -0.10
CA VAL A 21 -4.17 3.91 -1.42
C VAL A 21 -4.89 5.23 -1.68
N ALA A 22 -6.19 5.30 -1.42
CA ALA A 22 -6.97 6.52 -1.59
C ALA A 22 -6.46 7.66 -0.72
N LEU A 23 -6.18 7.41 0.56
CA LEU A 23 -5.61 8.40 1.47
C LEU A 23 -4.20 8.82 1.06
N ALA A 24 -3.37 7.88 0.58
CA ALA A 24 -2.04 8.20 0.05
C ALA A 24 -2.12 9.10 -1.19
N TRP A 25 -3.07 8.84 -2.09
CA TRP A 25 -3.32 9.64 -3.27
C TRP A 25 -3.88 11.02 -2.95
N LEU A 26 -4.93 11.08 -2.12
CA LEU A 26 -5.54 12.32 -1.65
C LEU A 26 -4.51 13.20 -0.96
N SER A 27 -3.74 12.65 -0.02
CA SER A 27 -2.69 13.42 0.66
C SER A 27 -1.54 13.85 -0.26
N ALA A 28 -1.30 13.16 -1.37
CA ALA A 28 -0.31 13.56 -2.36
C ALA A 28 -0.80 14.68 -3.27
N THR A 29 -2.10 14.69 -3.59
CA THR A 29 -2.72 15.61 -4.58
C THR A 29 -3.43 16.82 -3.96
N TYR A 30 -3.79 16.75 -2.68
CA TYR A 30 -4.49 17.84 -2.00
C TYR A 30 -3.62 19.09 -1.87
N GLY A 31 -4.03 20.17 -2.52
CA GLY A 31 -3.30 21.44 -2.58
C GLY A 31 -2.21 21.53 -3.66
N GLY A 32 -2.11 20.53 -4.55
CA GLY A 32 -1.13 20.47 -5.63
C GLY A 32 0.16 19.75 -5.22
N LEU A 33 0.58 18.80 -6.07
CA LEU A 33 1.78 17.98 -5.86
C LEU A 33 3.05 18.86 -5.72
N ASP A 34 3.16 19.88 -6.57
CA ASP A 34 4.31 20.79 -6.60
C ASP A 34 4.39 21.65 -5.33
N TYR A 35 3.26 22.21 -4.88
CA TYR A 35 3.19 23.01 -3.66
C TYR A 35 3.59 22.20 -2.43
N LYS A 36 3.10 20.96 -2.33
CA LYS A 36 3.44 20.07 -1.22
C LYS A 36 4.90 19.59 -1.23
N CYS A 37 5.50 19.45 -2.41
CA CYS A 37 6.93 19.19 -2.55
C CYS A 37 7.79 20.42 -2.21
N LEU A 38 7.27 21.64 -2.44
CA LEU A 38 7.95 22.88 -2.07
C LEU A 38 7.88 23.17 -0.56
N VAL A 39 6.73 22.94 0.08
CA VAL A 39 6.47 23.34 1.48
C VAL A 39 6.79 22.26 2.51
N GLU A 40 6.32 21.02 2.33
CA GLU A 40 6.58 19.94 3.30
C GLU A 40 7.70 18.98 2.88
N GLY A 41 8.18 19.11 1.64
CA GLY A 41 9.14 18.17 1.06
C GLY A 41 8.58 16.74 0.90
N PRO A 42 9.46 15.75 0.71
CA PRO A 42 9.13 14.35 0.50
C PRO A 42 8.88 13.69 1.87
N ARG A 43 7.74 14.01 2.52
CA ARG A 43 7.29 13.49 3.84
C ARG A 43 8.39 13.20 4.89
N ARG A 44 8.55 14.15 5.83
CA ARG A 44 9.00 14.08 7.24
C ARG A 44 10.20 13.23 7.71
N ALA A 45 10.78 12.27 7.00
CA ALA A 45 11.73 11.35 7.65
C ALA A 45 13.10 11.13 6.98
N SER A 46 13.29 11.23 5.66
CA SER A 46 14.52 10.60 5.12
C SER A 46 15.10 11.11 3.80
N ALA A 47 14.60 12.17 3.19
CA ALA A 47 15.25 12.67 1.97
C ALA A 47 16.06 13.94 2.26
N PRO A 48 17.22 14.12 1.60
CA PRO A 48 18.00 15.34 1.74
C PRO A 48 17.09 16.50 1.43
N PHE A 49 16.87 17.36 2.42
CA PHE A 49 16.20 18.63 2.22
C PHE A 49 17.08 19.38 1.22
N ALA A 50 16.70 19.38 -0.06
CA ALA A 50 17.19 20.40 -0.96
C ALA A 50 16.81 21.70 -0.26
N VAL A 51 17.81 22.47 0.16
CA VAL A 51 17.59 23.74 0.85
C VAL A 51 16.63 24.51 -0.04
N THR A 52 15.39 24.72 0.41
CA THR A 52 14.31 25.22 -0.44
C THR A 52 14.61 26.62 -0.96
N SER A 53 15.59 27.31 -0.37
CA SER A 53 16.18 28.55 -0.86
C SER A 53 16.95 28.43 -2.18
N GLU A 54 17.27 27.21 -2.65
CA GLU A 54 18.05 26.97 -3.87
C GLU A 54 17.29 26.19 -4.95
N ALA A 55 15.98 26.01 -4.80
CA ALA A 55 15.15 25.31 -5.78
C ALA A 55 14.57 26.30 -6.81
N MET A 56 14.94 26.15 -8.09
CA MET A 56 14.44 27.01 -9.17
C MET A 56 13.12 26.49 -9.76
N ARG A 57 12.93 25.17 -9.77
CA ARG A 57 11.71 24.48 -10.22
C ARG A 57 11.47 23.23 -9.39
N VAL A 58 10.20 22.97 -9.07
CA VAL A 58 9.75 21.80 -8.31
C VAL A 58 8.72 21.04 -9.13
N HIS A 59 8.89 19.73 -9.21
CA HIS A 59 7.93 18.83 -9.81
C HIS A 59 7.60 17.69 -8.86
N GLY A 60 6.32 17.55 -8.49
CA GLY A 60 5.81 16.46 -7.69
C GLY A 60 5.11 15.41 -8.55
N SER A 61 5.44 14.14 -8.34
CA SER A 61 4.80 13.01 -9.00
C SER A 61 4.36 11.95 -7.97
N PHE A 62 3.44 11.09 -8.35
CA PHE A 62 3.04 9.94 -7.53
C PHE A 62 3.78 8.69 -8.00
N SER A 63 4.49 8.04 -7.09
CA SER A 63 5.09 6.73 -7.33
C SER A 63 4.17 5.62 -6.84
N TRP A 64 4.02 4.59 -7.67
CA TRP A 64 3.30 3.38 -7.34
C TRP A 64 4.15 2.39 -6.55
N TRP A 65 5.48 2.53 -6.56
CA TRP A 65 6.39 1.67 -5.82
C TRP A 65 7.71 2.39 -5.51
N PRO A 66 8.01 2.69 -4.23
CA PRO A 66 7.13 2.64 -3.06
C PRO A 66 5.90 3.56 -3.23
N LEU A 67 4.75 3.18 -2.65
CA LEU A 67 3.50 3.95 -2.74
C LEU A 67 3.66 5.31 -2.05
N GLY A 68 3.62 6.41 -2.81
CA GLY A 68 3.60 7.74 -2.22
C GLY A 68 4.05 8.85 -3.18
N ARG A 69 4.32 10.03 -2.59
CA ARG A 69 4.76 11.21 -3.35
C ARG A 69 6.28 11.18 -3.58
N ALA A 70 6.67 11.29 -4.83
CA ALA A 70 8.03 11.58 -5.25
C ALA A 70 8.15 13.07 -5.58
N CYS A 71 9.29 13.67 -5.24
CA CYS A 71 9.56 15.08 -5.49
C CYS A 71 10.89 15.23 -6.21
N ASN A 72 10.92 16.08 -7.21
CA ASN A 72 12.12 16.42 -7.95
C ASN A 72 12.35 17.94 -7.87
N TRP A 73 13.50 18.36 -7.35
CA TRP A 73 13.91 19.76 -7.29
C TRP A 73 15.07 20.00 -8.25
N GLN A 74 14.93 21.01 -9.11
CA GLN A 74 16.03 21.53 -9.89
C GLN A 74 16.85 22.50 -9.01
N ARG A 75 18.15 22.25 -8.87
CA ARG A 75 19.06 23.18 -8.19
C ARG A 75 19.17 24.51 -8.94
N ALA A 76 19.49 25.57 -8.20
CA ALA A 76 19.66 26.92 -8.73
C ALA A 76 20.82 27.04 -9.74
N ASP A 77 21.78 26.12 -9.71
CA ASP A 77 22.84 25.99 -10.71
C ASP A 77 22.33 25.55 -12.09
N GLY A 78 21.09 25.04 -12.18
CA GLY A 78 20.49 24.50 -13.39
C GLY A 78 21.14 23.21 -13.90
N GLN A 79 22.18 22.71 -13.24
CA GLN A 79 23.01 21.59 -13.69
C GLN A 79 22.61 20.26 -13.04
N SER A 80 21.82 20.28 -11.96
CA SER A 80 21.48 19.05 -11.25
C SER A 80 20.05 19.00 -10.70
N PHE A 81 19.53 17.78 -10.62
CA PHE A 81 18.22 17.46 -10.08
C PHE A 81 18.38 16.65 -8.79
N VAL A 82 17.71 17.07 -7.73
CA VAL A 82 17.62 16.31 -6.48
C VAL A 82 16.29 15.57 -6.51
N MET A 83 16.38 14.24 -6.61
CA MET A 83 15.22 13.35 -6.55
C MET A 83 15.06 12.84 -5.11
N ALA A 84 13.86 13.00 -4.55
CA ALA A 84 13.46 12.31 -3.33
C ALA A 84 12.27 11.40 -3.60
N GLY A 85 12.49 10.12 -3.37
CA GLY A 85 11.43 9.12 -3.43
C GLY A 85 10.54 9.14 -2.19
N PRO A 86 9.34 8.53 -2.28
CA PRO A 86 8.48 8.32 -1.14
C PRO A 86 9.08 7.33 -0.14
N GLY A 87 8.75 7.53 1.15
CA GLY A 87 9.06 6.57 2.20
C GLY A 87 8.25 5.27 2.09
N TRP A 88 8.76 4.21 2.71
CA TRP A 88 8.14 2.87 2.66
C TRP A 88 6.91 2.69 3.55
N THR A 89 6.61 3.63 4.44
CA THR A 89 5.55 3.49 5.46
C THR A 89 4.19 3.12 4.86
N THR A 90 3.76 3.83 3.82
CA THR A 90 2.49 3.58 3.11
C THR A 90 2.47 2.23 2.40
N THR A 91 3.60 1.85 1.79
CA THR A 91 3.77 0.53 1.18
C THR A 91 3.69 -0.58 2.24
N ILE A 92 4.31 -0.42 3.40
CA ILE A 92 4.28 -1.39 4.50
C ILE A 92 2.83 -1.54 5.01
N THR A 93 2.11 -0.45 5.24
CA THR A 93 0.70 -0.52 5.66
C THR A 93 -0.16 -1.23 4.62
N PHE A 94 0.04 -0.95 3.33
CA PHE A 94 -0.65 -1.66 2.25
C PHE A 94 -0.36 -3.18 2.28
N LEU A 95 0.90 -3.56 2.46
CA LEU A 95 1.32 -4.97 2.55
C LEU A 95 0.71 -5.67 3.77
N LEU A 96 0.58 -4.98 4.90
CA LEU A 96 -0.09 -5.53 6.09
C LEU A 96 -1.59 -5.77 5.82
N CYS A 97 -2.28 -4.84 5.16
CA CYS A 97 -3.69 -5.03 4.77
C CYS A 97 -3.84 -6.22 3.79
N ALA A 98 -2.93 -6.33 2.82
CA ALA A 98 -2.91 -7.46 1.89
C ALA A 98 -2.65 -8.79 2.59
N ALA A 99 -1.77 -8.82 3.60
CA ALA A 99 -1.51 -10.01 4.41
C ALA A 99 -2.75 -10.44 5.22
N VAL A 100 -3.52 -9.49 5.76
CA VAL A 100 -4.79 -9.82 6.45
C VAL A 100 -5.79 -10.46 5.47
N ALA A 101 -5.88 -9.94 4.24
CA ALA A 101 -6.75 -10.52 3.23
C ALA A 101 -6.30 -11.94 2.82
N SER A 102 -4.99 -12.18 2.70
CA SER A 102 -4.46 -13.50 2.34
C SER A 102 -4.69 -14.55 3.43
N VAL A 103 -4.63 -14.18 4.71
CA VAL A 103 -5.01 -15.05 5.83
C VAL A 103 -6.47 -15.48 5.74
N GLY A 104 -7.38 -14.57 5.37
CA GLY A 104 -8.78 -14.90 5.13
C GLY A 104 -8.97 -15.95 4.02
N GLY A 105 -8.21 -15.83 2.92
CA GLY A 105 -8.20 -16.82 1.83
C GLY A 105 -7.67 -18.19 2.29
N LEU A 106 -6.59 -18.20 3.07
CA LEU A 106 -6.01 -19.44 3.61
C LEU A 106 -6.99 -20.19 4.52
N LEU A 107 -7.72 -19.47 5.38
CA LEU A 107 -8.74 -20.07 6.25
C LEU A 107 -9.88 -20.73 5.46
N ILE A 108 -10.30 -20.12 4.34
CA ILE A 108 -11.30 -20.71 3.45
C ILE A 108 -10.74 -21.97 2.76
N ALA A 109 -9.50 -21.93 2.29
CA ALA A 109 -8.86 -23.07 1.64
C ALA A 109 -8.75 -24.28 2.58
N ILE A 110 -8.30 -24.06 3.82
CA ILE A 110 -8.20 -25.11 4.85
C ILE A 110 -9.59 -25.65 5.21
N GLY A 111 -10.58 -24.77 5.37
CA GLY A 111 -11.96 -25.18 5.64
C GLY A 111 -12.54 -26.08 4.54
N ASN A 112 -12.34 -25.70 3.27
CA ASN A 112 -12.78 -26.50 2.12
C ASN A 112 -12.06 -27.85 2.05
N ALA A 113 -10.75 -27.89 2.29
CA ALA A 113 -9.99 -29.14 2.31
C ALA A 113 -10.52 -30.12 3.38
N ARG A 114 -10.77 -29.64 4.60
CA ARG A 114 -11.34 -30.46 5.69
C ARG A 114 -12.72 -31.01 5.34
N THR A 115 -13.61 -30.19 4.76
CA THR A 115 -14.94 -30.67 4.36
C THR A 115 -14.88 -31.74 3.28
N ARG A 116 -13.93 -31.63 2.33
CA ARG A 116 -13.73 -32.64 1.28
C ARG A 116 -13.19 -33.95 1.86
N SER A 117 -12.24 -33.89 2.79
CA SER A 117 -11.71 -35.08 3.46
C SER A 117 -12.77 -35.81 4.28
N LEU A 118 -13.64 -35.09 4.99
CA LEU A 118 -14.75 -35.68 5.75
C LEU A 118 -15.80 -36.32 4.84
N ALA A 119 -16.13 -35.68 3.72
CA ALA A 119 -17.05 -36.25 2.73
C ALA A 119 -16.48 -37.53 2.08
N ALA A 120 -15.18 -37.57 1.79
CA ALA A 120 -14.51 -38.75 1.25
C ALA A 120 -14.50 -39.93 2.24
N ALA A 121 -14.23 -39.67 3.52
CA ALA A 121 -14.26 -40.69 4.57
C ALA A 121 -15.67 -41.25 4.83
N GLY A 122 -16.70 -40.39 4.81
CA GLY A 122 -18.09 -40.81 4.98
C GLY A 122 -18.59 -41.73 3.84
N HIS A 123 -18.11 -41.53 2.61
CA HIS A 123 -18.53 -42.37 1.49
C HIS A 123 -17.94 -43.79 1.55
N GLN A 124 -16.76 -43.98 2.15
CA GLN A 124 -16.16 -45.30 2.35
C GLN A 124 -16.87 -46.12 3.44
N GLY A 125 -17.42 -45.48 4.47
CA GLY A 125 -18.13 -46.18 5.56
C GLY A 125 -19.49 -46.77 5.19
N ILE A 126 -20.10 -46.35 4.07
CA ILE A 126 -21.43 -46.83 3.63
C ILE A 126 -21.32 -48.00 2.64
N ARG A 127 -20.11 -48.30 2.14
CA ARG A 127 -19.84 -49.39 1.19
C ARG A 127 -19.13 -50.61 1.81
N GLY A 128 -18.94 -50.60 3.13
CA GLY A 128 -18.35 -51.71 3.90
C GLY A 128 -19.39 -52.63 4.48
#